data_AF-A0AAP0S5M0-F1
#
_entry.id   AF-A0AAP0S5M0-F1
#
_cell.length_a   1.000
_cell.length_b   1.000
_cell.length_c   1.000
_cell.angle_alpha   90.00
_cell.angle_beta   90.00
_cell.angle_gamma   90.00
#
_symmetry.space_group_name_H-M   'P 1'
#
loop_
_entity.id
_entity.type
_entity.pdbx_description
1 polymer ?
#
loop_
_entity_poly.entity_id
_entity_poly.type
_entity_poly.pdbx_seq_one_letter_code
_entity_poly.pdbx_strand_id
1 'polypeptide(L)'
;MEAESLWIKLLKAKYDTTHKIWKGILSCKDVLAKGMCFAVGDGSNIDFWKDPWVPFLPGFRPTPKRERALDYNLVSNFIVKPDWIWNSEKLRSSFDEESVNHILKIQISPHHCHDRWVWAPTSKGEFSVKSAYLTDQQARFSSSSPCSKEDILPVREVLCRRFPIDDVSCPLCGTYLESTWHLFMESVLMDLLWFSRNKVLFDKSEIVPKDLLL
;
A
#
# COMPACT_ATOMS: atom_id res chain seq x y z
N MET A 1 24.12 1.21 11.05
CA MET A 1 24.37 1.25 9.60
C MET A 1 23.50 0.19 8.96
N GLU A 2 22.37 0.60 8.39
CA GLU A 2 21.44 -0.33 7.75
C GLU A 2 22.06 -0.81 6.44
N ALA A 3 22.25 -2.12 6.29
CA ALA A 3 22.81 -2.68 5.07
C ALA A 3 21.88 -2.38 3.89
N GLU A 4 22.37 -1.66 2.89
CA GLU A 4 21.58 -1.40 1.68
C GLU A 4 21.20 -2.71 0.99
N SER A 5 19.90 -2.91 0.75
CA SER A 5 19.37 -4.10 0.10
C SER A 5 19.97 -4.26 -1.31
N LEU A 6 20.11 -5.51 -1.76
CA LEU A 6 20.72 -5.85 -3.05
C LEU A 6 20.04 -5.15 -4.22
N TRP A 7 18.72 -4.94 -4.16
CA TRP A 7 17.97 -4.25 -5.20
C TRP A 7 18.30 -2.74 -5.29
N ILE A 8 18.65 -2.08 -4.17
CA ILE A 8 19.09 -0.67 -4.17
C ILE A 8 20.46 -0.55 -4.81
N LYS A 9 21.38 -1.47 -4.48
CA LYS A 9 22.70 -1.53 -5.12
C LYS A 9 22.57 -1.76 -6.62
N LEU A 10 21.66 -2.63 -7.02
CA LEU A 10 21.39 -2.94 -8.43
C LEU A 10 20.77 -1.75 -9.18
N LEU A 11 19.87 -0.99 -8.57
CA LEU A 11 19.34 0.25 -9.15
C LEU A 11 20.39 1.35 -9.27
N LYS A 12 21.21 1.56 -8.23
CA LYS A 12 22.31 2.54 -8.24
C LYS A 12 23.39 2.19 -9.28
N ALA A 13 23.65 0.90 -9.49
CA ALA A 13 24.63 0.42 -10.46
C ALA A 13 24.11 0.48 -11.91
N LYS A 14 22.81 0.28 -12.12
CA LYS A 14 22.20 0.22 -13.46
C LYS A 14 21.79 1.60 -14.00
N TYR A 15 21.48 2.56 -13.13
CA TYR A 15 20.95 3.87 -13.54
C TYR A 15 21.63 5.04 -12.84
N ASP A 16 21.82 6.12 -13.59
CA ASP A 16 22.41 7.36 -13.07
C ASP A 16 21.52 8.00 -11.99
N THR A 17 21.95 7.90 -10.74
CA THR A 17 21.25 8.44 -9.56
C THR A 17 21.14 9.97 -9.53
N THR A 18 21.79 10.68 -10.47
CA THR A 18 21.70 12.14 -10.56
C THR A 18 20.38 12.63 -11.16
N HIS A 19 19.70 11.81 -11.96
CA HIS A 19 18.45 12.20 -12.63
C HIS A 19 17.26 12.28 -11.67
N LYS A 20 16.41 13.30 -11.82
CA LYS A 20 15.26 13.56 -10.93
C LYS A 20 14.28 12.39 -10.84
N ILE A 21 14.06 11.68 -11.96
CA ILE A 21 13.20 10.48 -11.99
C ILE A 21 13.75 9.38 -11.09
N TRP A 22 15.06 9.11 -11.15
CA TRP A 22 15.69 8.07 -10.35
C TRP A 22 15.75 8.45 -8.87
N LYS A 23 15.95 9.74 -8.54
CA LYS A 23 15.79 10.23 -7.17
C LYS A 23 14.36 10.02 -6.65
N GLY A 24 13.35 10.28 -7.49
CA GLY A 24 11.95 10.00 -7.16
C GLY A 24 11.70 8.52 -6.88
N ILE A 25 12.16 7.62 -7.76
CA ILE A 25 12.02 6.17 -7.56
C ILE A 25 12.74 5.72 -6.29
N LEU A 26 13.96 6.21 -6.04
CA LEU A 26 14.71 5.91 -4.82
C LEU A 26 14.01 6.45 -3.57
N SER A 27 13.34 7.60 -3.65
CA SER A 27 12.56 8.15 -2.53
C SER A 27 11.34 7.29 -2.18
N CYS A 28 10.83 6.51 -3.13
CA CYS A 28 9.74 5.55 -2.88
C CYS A 28 10.22 4.25 -2.21
N LYS A 29 11.52 4.09 -1.94
CA LYS A 29 12.08 2.89 -1.30
C LYS A 29 11.35 2.51 -0.03
N ASP A 30 11.10 3.48 0.85
CA ASP A 30 10.53 3.18 2.17
C ASP A 30 9.06 2.78 2.05
N VAL A 31 8.34 3.36 1.07
CA VAL A 31 6.98 2.95 0.72
C VAL A 31 6.95 1.52 0.20
N LEU A 32 7.89 1.18 -0.70
CA LEU A 32 8.01 -0.17 -1.23
C LEU A 32 8.38 -1.17 -0.14
N ALA A 33 9.30 -0.82 0.77
CA ALA A 33 9.69 -1.69 1.87
C ALA A 33 8.54 -2.02 2.83
N LYS A 34 7.54 -1.12 2.96
CA LYS A 34 6.33 -1.35 3.79
C LYS A 34 5.34 -2.36 3.18
N GLY A 35 5.37 -2.58 1.87
CA GLY A 35 4.36 -3.42 1.20
C GLY A 35 4.90 -4.55 0.32
N MET A 36 6.19 -4.56 0.01
CA MET A 36 6.81 -5.60 -0.81
C MET A 36 7.17 -6.82 0.02
N CYS A 37 6.72 -7.98 -0.44
CA CYS A 37 7.00 -9.29 0.14
C CYS A 37 7.28 -10.28 -0.99
N PHE A 38 8.11 -11.29 -0.73
CA PHE A 38 8.26 -12.42 -1.63
C PHE A 38 7.08 -13.38 -1.46
N ALA A 39 6.57 -13.84 -2.60
CA ALA A 39 5.76 -15.05 -2.67
C ALA A 39 6.72 -16.23 -2.87
N VAL A 40 6.71 -17.14 -1.90
CA VAL A 40 7.55 -18.35 -1.92
C VAL A 40 7.10 -19.27 -3.06
N GLY A 41 8.01 -19.54 -3.97
CA GLY A 41 7.85 -20.56 -5.00
C GLY A 41 8.68 -21.79 -4.62
N ASP A 42 9.92 -21.82 -5.09
CA ASP A 42 10.90 -22.86 -4.77
C ASP A 42 11.81 -22.52 -3.58
N GLY A 43 11.77 -21.27 -3.12
CA GLY A 43 12.53 -20.76 -1.98
C GLY A 43 14.04 -20.75 -2.23
N SER A 44 14.48 -20.86 -3.49
CA SER A 44 15.90 -20.95 -3.84
C SER A 44 16.59 -19.59 -3.85
N ASN A 45 15.83 -18.49 -3.98
CA ASN A 45 16.35 -17.13 -4.08
C ASN A 45 16.00 -16.24 -2.89
N ILE A 46 15.40 -16.81 -1.84
CA ILE A 46 14.95 -16.07 -0.65
C ILE A 46 15.86 -16.43 0.53
N ASP A 47 16.63 -15.45 1.01
CA ASP A 47 17.35 -15.55 2.29
C ASP A 47 16.32 -15.48 3.42
N PHE A 48 16.26 -16.55 4.20
CA PHE A 48 15.24 -16.78 5.21
C PHE A 48 15.14 -15.62 6.22
N TRP A 49 16.28 -15.01 6.56
CA TRP A 49 16.39 -14.00 7.63
C TRP A 49 16.38 -12.57 7.10
N LYS A 50 16.91 -12.35 5.90
CA LYS A 50 17.12 -11.00 5.35
C LYS A 50 16.00 -10.54 4.45
N ASP A 51 15.29 -11.45 3.80
CA ASP A 51 14.27 -11.10 2.83
C ASP A 51 12.87 -11.09 3.46
N PRO A 52 11.99 -10.17 3.06
CA PRO A 52 10.61 -10.15 3.51
C PRO A 52 9.80 -11.20 2.74
N TRP A 53 9.40 -12.31 3.36
CA TRP A 53 8.69 -13.41 2.66
C TRP A 53 7.48 -13.98 3.42
N VAL A 54 7.19 -13.47 4.62
CA VAL A 54 6.04 -13.91 5.43
C VAL A 54 5.00 -12.78 5.52
N PRO A 55 3.95 -12.76 4.67
CA PRO A 55 3.05 -11.60 4.50
C PRO A 55 2.32 -11.13 5.76
N PHE A 56 2.16 -12.00 6.75
CA PHE A 56 1.33 -11.76 7.93
C PHE A 56 2.12 -11.27 9.15
N LEU A 57 3.46 -11.21 9.05
CA LEU A 57 4.32 -10.78 10.14
C LEU A 57 4.71 -9.30 10.01
N PRO A 58 5.00 -8.62 11.13
CA PRO A 58 5.54 -7.27 11.08
C PRO A 58 6.86 -7.26 10.30
N GLY A 59 6.97 -6.35 9.31
CA GLY A 59 8.14 -6.28 8.42
C GLY A 59 8.31 -7.48 7.50
N PHE A 60 7.31 -8.36 7.43
CA PHE A 60 7.27 -9.58 6.62
C PHE A 60 8.38 -10.59 6.90
N ARG A 61 8.96 -10.56 8.10
CA ARG A 61 10.09 -11.40 8.49
C ARG A 61 9.80 -12.22 9.73
N PRO A 62 10.22 -13.50 9.75
CA PRO A 62 10.13 -14.33 10.93
C PRO A 62 11.15 -13.93 12.00
N THR A 63 10.80 -14.18 13.26
CA THR A 63 11.66 -13.89 14.41
C THR A 63 12.41 -15.16 14.85
N PRO A 64 13.73 -15.10 15.07
CA PRO A 64 14.48 -16.27 15.54
C PRO A 64 14.15 -16.61 17.00
N LYS A 65 14.04 -17.91 17.33
CA LYS A 65 13.83 -18.40 18.71
C LYS A 65 15.05 -18.21 19.62
N ARG A 66 16.25 -18.21 19.03
CA ARG A 66 17.53 -17.98 19.70
C ARG A 66 18.38 -17.11 18.80
N GLU A 67 19.13 -16.19 19.40
CA GLU A 67 20.23 -15.48 18.77
C GLU A 67 21.34 -16.50 18.44
N ARG A 68 21.21 -17.18 17.30
CA ARG A 68 22.31 -17.96 16.71
C ARG A 68 22.70 -17.32 15.40
N ALA A 69 24.00 -17.43 15.11
CA ALA A 69 24.65 -16.86 13.94
C ALA A 69 23.76 -17.02 12.70
N LEU A 70 23.54 -15.92 12.00
CA LEU A 70 22.82 -15.81 10.74
C LEU A 70 23.56 -16.59 9.65
N ASP A 71 23.62 -17.92 9.79
CA ASP A 71 24.11 -18.79 8.74
C ASP A 71 23.20 -18.60 7.53
N TYR A 72 23.82 -18.51 6.36
CA TYR A 72 23.10 -18.34 5.10
C TYR A 72 22.15 -19.53 4.91
N ASN A 73 20.86 -19.27 5.09
CA ASN A 73 19.82 -20.26 5.02
C ASN A 73 18.79 -19.79 4.02
N LEU A 74 18.59 -20.59 2.98
CA LEU A 74 17.53 -20.36 2.01
C LEU A 74 16.23 -20.97 2.51
N VAL A 75 15.10 -20.40 2.09
CA VAL A 75 13.77 -20.94 2.37
C VAL A 75 13.63 -22.38 1.86
N SER A 76 14.27 -22.71 0.73
CA SER A 76 14.34 -24.05 0.16
C SER A 76 14.85 -25.13 1.13
N ASN A 77 15.74 -24.78 2.08
CA ASN A 77 16.27 -25.71 3.08
C ASN A 77 15.24 -26.15 4.13
N PHE A 78 14.08 -25.51 4.18
CA PHE A 78 12.97 -25.80 5.08
C PHE A 78 11.77 -26.42 4.35
N ILE A 79 11.90 -26.67 3.04
CA ILE A 79 10.89 -27.32 2.20
C ILE A 79 11.30 -28.78 1.98
N VAL A 80 10.42 -29.71 2.30
CA VAL A 80 10.60 -31.13 2.02
C VAL A 80 10.09 -31.42 0.61
N LYS A 81 10.97 -31.90 -0.26
CA LYS A 81 10.66 -32.35 -1.63
C LYS A 81 10.63 -33.88 -1.66
N PRO A 82 9.71 -34.52 -2.43
CA PRO A 82 8.84 -33.96 -3.46
C PRO A 82 7.46 -33.48 -2.96
N ASP A 83 7.14 -33.66 -1.68
CA ASP A 83 5.79 -33.36 -1.16
C ASP A 83 5.46 -31.85 -1.11
N TRP A 84 6.46 -30.98 -1.29
CA TRP A 84 6.33 -29.52 -1.24
C TRP A 84 5.68 -29.02 0.05
N ILE A 85 6.04 -29.65 1.16
CA ILE A 85 5.55 -29.32 2.50
C ILE A 85 6.65 -28.67 3.33
N TRP A 86 6.24 -27.82 4.28
CA TRP A 86 7.15 -27.24 5.25
C TRP A 86 7.66 -28.30 6.25
N ASN A 87 8.97 -28.29 6.51
CA ASN A 87 9.55 -29.08 7.60
C ASN A 87 9.21 -28.44 8.96
N SER A 88 8.09 -28.85 9.53
CA SER A 88 7.56 -28.24 10.76
C SER A 88 8.47 -28.41 11.98
N GLU A 89 9.20 -29.52 12.08
CA GLU A 89 10.14 -29.76 13.18
C GLU A 89 11.31 -28.78 13.13
N LYS A 90 11.90 -28.61 11.94
CA LYS A 90 12.99 -27.66 11.71
C LYS A 90 12.52 -26.23 11.96
N LEU A 91 11.32 -25.87 11.51
CA LEU A 91 10.73 -24.55 11.78
C LEU A 91 10.56 -24.31 13.30
N ARG A 92 9.93 -25.22 14.05
CA ARG A 92 9.74 -25.09 15.51
C ARG A 92 11.05 -25.03 16.31
N SER A 93 12.11 -25.62 15.76
CA SER A 93 13.45 -25.57 16.36
C SER A 93 14.13 -24.21 16.19
N SER A 94 13.80 -23.50 15.10
CA SER A 94 14.46 -22.26 14.65
C SER A 94 13.68 -20.98 15.01
N PHE A 95 12.35 -21.03 15.01
CA PHE A 95 11.47 -19.85 15.14
C PHE A 95 10.61 -19.85 16.39
N ASP A 96 10.13 -18.67 16.76
CA ASP A 96 9.04 -18.52 17.73
C ASP A 96 7.72 -19.10 17.19
N GLU A 97 6.81 -19.44 18.08
CA GLU A 97 5.54 -20.10 17.69
C GLU A 97 4.67 -19.21 16.79
N GLU A 98 4.69 -17.88 16.97
CA GLU A 98 3.91 -16.96 16.13
C GLU A 98 4.42 -17.00 14.68
N SER A 99 5.73 -16.86 14.47
CA SER A 99 6.33 -16.98 13.14
C SER A 99 6.05 -18.33 12.49
N VAL A 100 6.19 -19.45 13.23
CA VAL A 100 5.88 -20.79 12.70
C VAL A 100 4.44 -20.87 12.21
N ASN A 101 3.49 -20.38 13.01
CA ASN A 101 2.07 -20.41 12.66
C ASN A 101 1.76 -19.61 11.39
N HIS A 102 2.47 -18.50 11.16
CA HIS A 102 2.33 -17.72 9.93
C HIS A 102 3.00 -18.37 8.72
N ILE A 103 4.17 -18.99 8.90
CA ILE A 103 4.87 -19.71 7.83
C ILE A 103 4.03 -20.91 7.35
N LEU A 104 3.46 -21.69 8.28
CA LEU A 104 2.64 -22.84 7.94
C LEU A 104 1.35 -22.49 7.16
N LYS A 105 0.88 -21.24 7.23
CA LYS A 105 -0.25 -20.76 6.41
C LYS A 105 0.14 -20.53 4.95
N ILE A 106 1.43 -20.34 4.66
CA ILE A 106 1.93 -20.13 3.30
C ILE A 106 1.83 -21.45 2.54
N GLN A 107 1.02 -21.47 1.48
CA GLN A 107 0.91 -22.61 0.59
C GLN A 107 2.09 -22.61 -0.38
N ILE A 108 2.84 -23.72 -0.42
CA ILE A 108 3.89 -23.93 -1.41
C ILE A 108 3.25 -24.64 -2.62
N SER A 109 3.40 -24.07 -3.80
CA SER A 109 2.87 -24.68 -5.01
C SER A 109 3.81 -25.79 -5.52
N PRO A 110 3.31 -26.99 -5.83
CA PRO A 110 4.11 -28.06 -6.43
C PRO A 110 4.50 -27.77 -7.89
N HIS A 111 3.86 -26.77 -8.51
CA HIS A 111 4.10 -26.39 -9.91
C HIS A 111 5.37 -25.55 -10.08
N HIS A 112 6.54 -25.99 -9.60
CA HIS A 112 7.87 -25.40 -9.87
C HIS A 112 7.86 -23.87 -10.14
N CYS A 113 7.20 -23.11 -9.28
CA CYS A 113 7.07 -21.66 -9.46
C CYS A 113 8.35 -21.01 -8.94
N HIS A 114 8.91 -20.08 -9.69
CA HIS A 114 10.02 -19.28 -9.20
C HIS A 114 9.54 -18.28 -8.14
N ASP A 115 10.41 -18.01 -7.16
CA ASP A 115 10.22 -16.94 -6.20
C ASP A 115 9.96 -15.60 -6.91
N ARG A 116 8.95 -14.84 -6.46
CA ARG A 116 8.58 -13.55 -7.06
C ARG A 116 8.17 -12.51 -6.04
N TRP A 117 8.32 -11.25 -6.38
CA TRP A 117 7.83 -10.14 -5.57
C TRP A 117 6.32 -9.96 -5.73
N VAL A 118 5.64 -9.69 -4.61
CA VAL A 118 4.21 -9.37 -4.53
C VAL A 118 3.97 -8.18 -3.61
N TRP A 119 2.87 -7.48 -3.84
CA TRP A 119 2.40 -6.40 -2.97
C TRP A 119 1.48 -6.98 -1.88
N ALA A 120 2.03 -7.24 -0.70
CA ALA A 120 1.35 -7.89 0.41
C ALA A 120 0.06 -7.20 0.89
N PRO A 121 -0.08 -5.86 0.86
CA PRO A 121 -1.32 -5.19 1.26
C PRO A 121 -2.54 -5.53 0.39
N THR A 122 -2.36 -6.15 -0.78
CA THR A 122 -3.45 -6.51 -1.69
C THR A 122 -3.58 -8.04 -1.77
N SER A 123 -4.80 -8.57 -1.69
CA SER A 123 -5.05 -10.01 -1.73
C SER A 123 -4.60 -10.69 -3.03
N LYS A 124 -4.60 -9.96 -4.14
CA LYS A 124 -4.08 -10.42 -5.44
C LYS A 124 -2.55 -10.33 -5.56
N GLY A 125 -1.88 -9.67 -4.62
CA GLY A 125 -0.44 -9.38 -4.70
C GLY A 125 -0.08 -8.31 -5.74
N GLU A 126 -1.05 -7.60 -6.29
CA GLU A 126 -0.85 -6.59 -7.35
C GLU A 126 -0.47 -5.22 -6.77
N PHE A 127 0.53 -4.60 -7.38
CA PHE A 127 0.95 -3.25 -7.03
C PHE A 127 0.07 -2.21 -7.73
N SER A 128 -0.34 -1.16 -7.01
CA SER A 128 -0.95 0.04 -7.59
C SER A 128 -0.50 1.28 -6.82
N VAL A 129 -0.47 2.44 -7.49
CA VAL A 129 -0.14 3.72 -6.85
C VAL A 129 -1.10 4.01 -5.68
N LYS A 130 -2.38 3.67 -5.85
CA LYS A 130 -3.40 3.81 -4.80
C LYS A 130 -3.09 2.97 -3.57
N SER A 131 -2.79 1.68 -3.75
CA SER A 131 -2.48 0.78 -2.63
C SER A 131 -1.16 1.15 -1.94
N ALA A 132 -0.16 1.62 -2.70
CA ALA A 132 1.08 2.15 -2.16
C ALA A 132 0.86 3.40 -1.29
N TYR A 133 0.08 4.36 -1.79
CA TYR A 133 -0.26 5.57 -1.04
C TYR A 133 -1.01 5.24 0.26
N LEU A 134 -2.03 4.37 0.20
CA LEU A 134 -2.79 3.97 1.38
C LEU A 134 -1.91 3.26 2.43
N THR A 135 -0.97 2.41 1.97
CA THR A 135 -0.02 1.72 2.85
C THR A 135 0.92 2.71 3.54
N ASP A 136 1.43 3.71 2.82
CA ASP A 136 2.29 4.74 3.40
C ASP A 136 1.56 5.62 4.41
N GLN A 137 0.30 5.95 4.11
CA GLN A 137 -0.54 6.84 4.89
C GLN A 137 -1.36 6.10 5.96
N GLN A 138 -1.08 4.82 6.22
CA GLN A 138 -1.86 3.99 7.15
C GLN A 138 -1.99 4.63 8.53
N ALA A 139 -0.94 5.28 9.05
CA ALA A 139 -0.98 5.99 10.34
C ALA A 139 -1.91 7.23 10.34
N ARG A 140 -2.17 7.83 9.18
CA ARG A 140 -3.11 8.95 9.04
C ARG A 140 -4.56 8.48 8.94
N PHE A 141 -4.79 7.28 8.40
CA PHE A 141 -6.12 6.72 8.19
C PHE A 141 -6.52 5.67 9.25
N SER A 142 -5.60 5.27 10.14
CA SER A 142 -5.87 4.34 11.24
C SER A 142 -6.59 5.00 12.42
N SER A 143 -6.62 6.32 12.48
CA SER A 143 -7.55 7.04 13.35
C SER A 143 -8.95 6.91 12.74
N SER A 144 -9.70 5.92 13.23
CA SER A 144 -11.15 5.93 13.16
C SER A 144 -11.71 7.07 14.00
N SER A 145 -11.42 8.32 13.62
CA SER A 145 -12.39 9.37 13.87
C SER A 145 -13.60 9.00 13.02
N PRO A 146 -14.82 8.92 13.59
CA PRO A 146 -16.04 8.67 12.83
C PRO A 146 -16.39 9.94 12.06
N CYS A 147 -15.55 10.31 11.09
CA CYS A 147 -15.95 11.18 10.03
C CYS A 147 -16.37 10.23 8.90
N SER A 148 -17.68 10.16 8.66
CA SER A 148 -18.23 9.66 7.41
C SER A 148 -17.33 10.11 6.26
N LYS A 149 -16.91 9.17 5.41
CA LYS A 149 -16.04 9.48 4.26
C LYS A 149 -16.69 10.48 3.30
N GLU A 150 -17.99 10.75 3.47
CA GLU A 150 -18.77 11.73 2.74
C GLU A 150 -18.57 13.20 3.19
N ASP A 151 -18.06 13.48 4.41
CA ASP A 151 -18.07 14.83 5.01
C ASP A 151 -16.68 15.38 5.39
N ILE A 152 -15.65 15.11 4.58
CA ILE A 152 -14.25 15.45 4.94
C ILE A 152 -13.95 16.94 4.76
N LEU A 153 -14.63 17.59 3.82
CA LEU A 153 -14.33 18.98 3.46
C LEU A 153 -15.11 19.94 4.36
N PRO A 154 -14.46 21.01 4.86
CA PRO A 154 -15.08 21.99 5.75
C PRO A 154 -15.97 22.97 4.96
N VAL A 155 -17.00 22.43 4.31
CA VAL A 155 -18.04 23.24 3.65
C VAL A 155 -19.12 23.62 4.66
N ARG A 156 -19.82 24.74 4.47
CA ARG A 156 -20.83 25.21 5.45
C ARG A 156 -21.94 24.18 5.70
N GLU A 157 -22.29 23.36 4.72
CA GLU A 157 -23.22 22.22 4.89
C GLU A 157 -22.77 21.22 5.98
N VAL A 158 -21.45 21.04 6.15
CA VAL A 158 -20.87 20.15 7.17
C VAL A 158 -20.62 20.93 8.46
N LEU A 159 -20.11 22.17 8.36
CA LEU A 159 -19.75 22.98 9.51
C LEU A 159 -20.96 23.41 10.35
N CYS A 160 -22.13 23.65 9.75
CA CYS A 160 -23.36 24.02 10.48
C CYS A 160 -23.83 22.93 11.45
N ARG A 161 -23.40 21.68 11.23
CA ARG A 161 -23.70 20.54 12.13
C ARG A 161 -22.92 20.60 13.44
N ARG A 162 -21.83 21.39 13.50
CA ARG A 162 -20.92 21.49 14.67
C ARG A 162 -20.78 22.91 15.22
N PHE A 163 -21.12 23.92 14.43
CA PHE A 163 -21.05 25.33 14.80
C PHE A 163 -22.35 26.04 14.43
N PRO A 164 -22.81 27.03 15.23
CA PRO A 164 -23.99 27.82 14.90
C PRO A 164 -23.67 28.74 13.73
N ILE A 165 -24.02 28.29 12.53
CA ILE A 165 -23.90 29.04 11.27
C ILE A 165 -25.31 29.26 10.78
N ASP A 166 -25.77 30.52 10.84
CA ASP A 166 -27.14 30.89 10.45
C ASP A 166 -27.33 30.94 8.93
N ASP A 167 -26.26 31.26 8.20
CA ASP A 167 -26.25 31.32 6.74
C ASP A 167 -25.31 30.27 6.16
N VAL A 168 -25.91 29.20 5.65
CA VAL A 168 -25.22 28.09 4.98
C VAL A 168 -25.07 28.31 3.47
N SER A 169 -25.47 29.48 2.95
CA SER A 169 -25.29 29.81 1.54
C SER A 169 -23.81 29.87 1.18
N CYS A 170 -23.51 29.53 -0.08
CA CYS A 170 -22.17 29.60 -0.62
C CYS A 170 -21.75 31.07 -0.75
N PRO A 171 -20.64 31.48 -0.12
CA PRO A 171 -20.18 32.87 -0.14
C PRO A 171 -19.72 33.33 -1.53
N LEU A 172 -19.56 32.39 -2.48
CA LEU A 172 -19.11 32.66 -3.84
C LEU A 172 -20.26 32.96 -4.81
N CYS A 173 -21.40 32.26 -4.68
CA CYS A 173 -22.56 32.46 -5.55
C CYS A 173 -23.72 33.19 -4.86
N GLY A 174 -23.73 33.23 -3.53
CA GLY A 174 -24.74 33.88 -2.69
C GLY A 174 -26.16 33.31 -2.78
N THR A 175 -26.36 32.19 -3.48
CA THR A 175 -27.70 31.71 -3.88
C THR A 175 -27.97 30.24 -3.54
N TYR A 176 -26.95 29.40 -3.51
CA TYR A 176 -27.08 27.96 -3.25
C TYR A 176 -26.40 27.57 -1.94
N LEU A 177 -26.79 26.44 -1.35
CA LEU A 177 -26.12 25.82 -0.20
C LEU A 177 -24.64 25.56 -0.51
N GLU A 178 -23.74 25.90 0.42
CA GLU A 178 -22.33 25.55 0.30
C GLU A 178 -22.12 24.06 0.59
N SER A 179 -22.30 23.24 -0.44
CA SER A 179 -21.95 21.82 -0.45
C SER A 179 -20.62 21.58 -1.17
N THR A 180 -20.03 20.41 -0.98
CA THR A 180 -18.86 19.97 -1.77
C THR A 180 -19.19 19.91 -3.25
N TRP A 181 -20.36 19.37 -3.60
CA TRP A 181 -20.85 19.33 -4.97
C TRP A 181 -20.98 20.74 -5.58
N HIS A 182 -21.59 21.67 -4.85
CA HIS A 182 -21.73 23.04 -5.33
C HIS A 182 -20.37 23.72 -5.49
N LEU A 183 -19.47 23.57 -4.51
CA LEU A 183 -18.14 24.17 -4.58
C LEU A 183 -17.31 23.63 -5.75
N PHE A 184 -17.36 22.32 -6.04
CA PHE A 184 -16.48 21.68 -7.02
C PHE A 184 -17.07 21.49 -8.42
N MET A 185 -18.38 21.33 -8.56
CA MET A 185 -19.03 20.94 -9.83
C MET A 185 -20.01 21.98 -10.39
N GLU A 186 -20.71 22.74 -9.54
CA GLU A 186 -21.78 23.65 -10.00
C GLU A 186 -21.47 25.14 -9.84
N SER A 187 -20.47 25.50 -9.04
CA SER A 187 -20.16 26.92 -8.86
C SER A 187 -19.63 27.51 -10.16
N VAL A 188 -20.20 28.65 -10.56
CA VAL A 188 -19.80 29.42 -11.76
C VAL A 188 -18.29 29.76 -11.76
N LEU A 189 -17.71 29.86 -10.56
CA LEU A 189 -16.27 30.07 -10.37
C LEU A 189 -15.42 28.86 -10.72
N MET A 190 -15.92 27.64 -10.48
CA MET A 190 -15.22 26.42 -10.91
C MET A 190 -15.29 26.22 -12.42
N ASP A 191 -16.40 26.60 -13.06
CA ASP A 191 -16.46 26.63 -14.52
C ASP A 191 -15.34 27.53 -15.09
N LEU A 192 -15.09 28.67 -14.47
CA LEU A 192 -14.00 29.56 -14.87
C LEU A 192 -12.61 28.99 -14.54
N LEU A 193 -12.41 28.35 -13.38
CA LEU A 193 -11.09 27.81 -12.98
C LEU A 193 -10.71 26.53 -13.74
N TRP A 194 -11.62 25.57 -13.90
CA TRP A 194 -11.35 24.30 -14.57
C TRP A 194 -11.33 24.43 -16.10
N PHE A 195 -12.27 25.18 -16.68
CA PHE A 195 -12.39 25.28 -18.14
C PHE A 195 -11.52 26.38 -18.77
N SER A 196 -11.02 27.35 -18.00
CA SER A 196 -10.04 28.31 -18.54
C SER A 196 -8.68 27.67 -18.84
N ARG A 197 -8.32 26.55 -18.19
CA ARG A 197 -7.00 25.90 -18.33
C ARG A 197 -7.02 24.48 -18.92
N ASN A 198 -8.11 23.71 -18.82
CA ASN A 198 -8.11 22.31 -19.27
C ASN A 198 -9.41 21.93 -20.03
N LYS A 199 -9.55 22.41 -21.27
CA LYS A 199 -10.70 22.06 -22.15
C LYS A 199 -10.82 20.57 -22.53
N VAL A 200 -9.80 19.74 -22.24
CA VAL A 200 -9.73 18.35 -22.72
C VAL A 200 -10.18 17.32 -21.67
N LEU A 201 -10.22 17.67 -20.38
CA LEU A 201 -10.37 16.68 -19.30
C LEU A 201 -11.76 16.63 -18.65
N PHE A 202 -12.63 17.60 -18.91
CA PHE A 202 -13.93 17.68 -18.24
C PHE A 202 -15.03 17.99 -19.25
N ASP A 203 -15.49 16.96 -19.98
CA ASP A 203 -16.77 17.05 -20.67
C ASP A 203 -17.89 16.85 -19.63
N LYS A 204 -18.74 17.86 -19.44
CA LYS A 204 -19.86 17.81 -18.47
C LYS A 204 -20.87 16.69 -18.79
N SER A 205 -20.86 16.17 -20.02
CA SER A 205 -21.78 15.12 -20.45
C SER A 205 -21.48 13.72 -19.90
N GLU A 206 -20.28 13.47 -19.36
CA GLU A 206 -19.88 12.14 -18.83
C GLU A 206 -19.93 12.01 -17.31
N ILE A 207 -20.11 13.11 -16.56
CA ILE A 207 -20.13 13.10 -15.09
C ILE A 207 -21.59 13.04 -14.62
N VAL A 208 -22.20 11.86 -14.74
CA VAL A 208 -23.49 11.58 -14.10
C VAL A 208 -23.20 11.04 -12.69
N PRO A 209 -23.71 11.66 -11.61
CA PRO A 209 -23.64 11.08 -10.27
C PRO A 209 -24.35 9.72 -10.26
N LYS A 210 -23.69 8.67 -9.77
CA LYS A 210 -24.28 7.33 -9.67
C LYS A 210 -25.49 7.25 -8.72
N ASP A 211 -25.74 8.30 -7.94
CA ASP A 211 -26.76 8.34 -6.90
C ASP A 211 -28.13 8.86 -7.39
N LEU A 212 -28.32 9.03 -8.70
CA LEU A 212 -29.60 9.38 -9.34
C LEU A 212 -30.24 8.21 -10.13
N LEU A 213 -29.78 6.97 -9.90
CA LEU A 213 -30.44 5.76 -10.37
C LEU A 213 -31.07 4.99 -9.19
N LEU A 214 -32.13 5.59 -8.63
CA LEU A 214 -33.21 4.90 -7.93
C LEU A 214 -34.55 5.43 -8.46
#